data_AF-A0A3S0VVC5-F1
#
_entry.id   AF-A0A3S0VVC5-F1
#
_cell.length_a   1.000
_cell.length_b   1.000
_cell.length_c   1.000
_cell.angle_alpha   90.00
_cell.angle_beta   90.00
_cell.angle_gamma   90.00
#
_symmetry.space_group_name_H-M   'P 1'
#
loop_
_entity.id
_entity.type
_entity.pdbx_description
1 polymer ?
#
loop_
_entity_poly.entity_id
_entity_poly.type
_entity_poly.pdbx_seq_one_letter_code
_entity_poly.pdbx_strand_id
1 'polypeptide(L)'
;MPKIHNFFSNTKIFVNQKTPDPKKNFFENYSDHLDFMIIHFQQKFIKLKNIDDLDVALEYIGDEAIKRLKMFDPLRDGHDYFDEVVGATGLPALGIIASIASLGTAIWESAQALAIEMGIKRNDREDHLDIAAGYLILSAAAIIIAIASFVKSAISLITRPLVTALSGYAEQDEDRFHNEDALIGKSFR
;
A
#
# COMPACT_ATOMS: atom_id res chain seq x y z
N MET A 1 -6.01 32.21 31.04
CA MET A 1 -4.79 31.53 30.53
C MET A 1 -5.24 30.39 29.64
N PRO A 2 -4.93 30.38 28.34
CA PRO A 2 -5.31 29.28 27.47
C PRO A 2 -4.50 28.03 27.83
N LYS A 3 -5.20 26.90 27.96
CA LYS A 3 -4.57 25.58 28.13
C LYS A 3 -3.92 25.21 26.80
N ILE A 4 -2.59 25.17 26.77
CA ILE A 4 -1.82 24.60 25.67
C ILE A 4 -2.01 23.09 25.77
N HIS A 5 -2.89 22.53 24.92
CA HIS A 5 -2.91 21.10 24.70
C HIS A 5 -1.66 20.75 23.89
N ASN A 6 -0.62 20.26 24.58
CA ASN A 6 0.47 19.56 23.92
C ASN A 6 -0.10 18.31 23.27
N PHE A 7 -0.46 18.41 21.99
CA PHE A 7 -0.95 17.30 21.17
C PHE A 7 0.16 16.27 20.86
N PHE A 8 1.42 16.61 21.16
CA PHE A 8 2.59 15.76 20.99
C PHE A 8 3.21 15.41 22.35
N SER A 9 2.52 14.58 23.14
CA SER A 9 3.14 13.89 24.28
C SER A 9 3.42 12.43 23.90
N ASN A 10 4.54 12.24 23.22
CA ASN A 10 5.39 11.03 23.18
C ASN A 10 6.17 11.07 21.87
N THR A 11 7.32 11.75 21.88
CA THR A 11 8.33 11.53 20.86
C THR A 11 8.90 10.14 21.10
N LYS A 12 8.21 9.10 20.61
CA LYS A 12 8.80 7.76 20.48
C LYS A 12 10.01 7.96 19.56
N ILE A 13 11.21 7.76 20.08
CA ILE A 13 12.39 7.75 19.24
C ILE A 13 12.33 6.42 18.48
N PHE A 14 12.45 6.45 17.16
CA PHE A 14 12.27 5.29 16.31
C PHE A 14 13.63 4.76 15.85
N VAL A 15 13.78 3.44 15.75
CA VAL A 15 14.98 2.82 15.17
C VAL A 15 14.51 1.90 14.05
N ASN A 16 14.71 2.34 12.80
CA ASN A 16 14.60 1.44 11.66
C ASN A 16 15.65 0.33 11.79
N GLN A 17 15.27 -0.90 11.49
CA GLN A 17 16.14 -2.07 11.59
C GLN A 17 16.18 -2.82 10.26
N LYS A 18 17.35 -3.35 9.92
CA LYS A 18 17.55 -4.19 8.72
C LYS A 18 17.09 -5.63 8.93
N THR A 19 17.30 -6.14 10.14
CA THR A 19 17.02 -7.51 10.56
C THR A 19 15.85 -7.52 11.55
N PRO A 20 15.06 -8.62 11.60
CA PRO A 20 14.00 -8.78 12.60
C PRO A 20 14.54 -8.78 14.04
N ASP A 21 13.71 -8.38 15.00
CA ASP A 21 14.04 -8.45 16.42
C ASP A 21 14.02 -9.91 16.91
N PRO A 22 15.13 -10.44 17.46
CA PRO A 22 15.21 -11.82 17.92
C PRO A 22 14.31 -12.13 19.13
N LYS A 23 13.78 -11.10 19.82
CA LYS A 23 12.85 -11.27 20.94
C LYS A 23 11.39 -11.40 20.50
N LYS A 24 11.09 -11.00 19.26
CA LYS A 24 9.75 -11.04 18.68
C LYS A 24 9.55 -12.33 17.88
N ASN A 25 8.32 -12.82 17.84
CA ASN A 25 7.96 -13.92 16.95
C ASN A 25 7.84 -13.45 15.49
N PHE A 26 7.59 -14.38 14.56
CA PHE A 26 7.49 -14.06 13.14
C PHE A 26 6.39 -13.04 12.83
N PHE A 27 5.20 -13.17 13.42
CA PHE A 27 4.07 -12.28 13.15
C PHE A 27 4.26 -10.89 13.74
N GLU A 28 4.89 -10.79 14.91
CA GLU A 28 5.29 -9.52 15.51
C GLU A 28 6.31 -8.78 14.62
N ASN A 29 7.34 -9.49 14.14
CA ASN A 29 8.30 -8.92 13.19
C ASN A 29 7.66 -8.58 11.84
N TYR A 30 6.66 -9.35 11.39
CA TYR A 30 5.92 -9.01 10.19
C TYR A 30 5.05 -7.77 10.38
N SER A 31 4.47 -7.56 11.57
CA SER A 31 3.79 -6.31 11.91
C SER A 31 4.74 -5.12 11.85
N ASP A 32 5.93 -5.22 12.47
CA ASP A 32 6.97 -4.20 12.39
C ASP A 32 7.39 -3.91 10.93
N HIS A 33 7.39 -4.94 10.07
CA HIS A 33 7.64 -4.79 8.63
C HIS A 33 6.51 -4.05 7.91
N LEU A 34 5.25 -4.39 8.19
CA LEU A 34 4.08 -3.69 7.63
C LEU A 34 4.06 -2.23 8.06
N ASP A 35 4.35 -1.93 9.33
CA ASP A 35 4.42 -0.57 9.85
C ASP A 35 5.50 0.25 9.13
N PHE A 36 6.68 -0.35 8.93
CA PHE A 36 7.74 0.24 8.12
C PHE A 36 7.24 0.57 6.70
N MET A 37 6.56 -0.37 6.04
CA MET A 37 6.00 -0.15 4.70
C MET A 37 4.95 0.96 4.68
N ILE A 38 4.08 1.04 5.69
CA ILE A 38 3.04 2.08 5.80
C ILE A 38 3.68 3.47 5.94
N ILE A 39 4.67 3.61 6.81
CA ILE A 39 5.39 4.89 7.02
C ILE A 39 6.06 5.33 5.71
N HIS A 40 6.78 4.42 5.05
CA HIS A 40 7.41 4.72 3.77
C HIS A 40 6.41 5.03 2.66
N PHE A 41 5.25 4.36 2.64
CA PHE A 41 4.17 4.67 1.72
C PHE A 41 3.64 6.08 1.94
N GLN A 42 3.37 6.46 3.20
CA GLN A 42 2.90 7.81 3.53
C GLN A 42 3.89 8.89 3.09
N GLN A 43 5.19 8.69 3.33
CA GLN A 43 6.22 9.63 2.87
C GLN A 43 6.23 9.77 1.34
N LYS A 44 6.17 8.64 0.61
CA LYS A 44 6.14 8.64 -0.86
C LYS A 44 4.84 9.26 -1.40
N PHE A 45 3.71 9.04 -0.73
CA PHE A 45 2.42 9.60 -1.10
C PHE A 45 2.38 11.12 -0.87
N ILE A 46 2.92 11.62 0.24
CA ILE A 46 3.05 13.07 0.47
C ILE A 46 3.92 13.70 -0.62
N LYS A 47 5.04 13.05 -0.98
CA LYS A 47 5.87 13.51 -2.09
C LYS A 47 5.08 13.56 -3.40
N LEU A 48 4.34 12.50 -3.74
CA LEU A 48 3.50 12.46 -4.94
C LEU A 48 2.45 13.57 -4.94
N LYS A 49 1.77 13.80 -3.81
CA LYS A 49 0.75 14.86 -3.67
C LYS A 49 1.30 16.27 -3.88
N ASN A 50 2.59 16.48 -3.62
CA ASN A 50 3.24 17.77 -3.78
C ASN A 50 3.84 17.97 -5.19
N ILE A 51 3.63 17.03 -6.13
CA ILE A 51 4.01 17.17 -7.53
C ILE A 51 2.79 17.73 -8.28
N ASP A 52 2.91 18.96 -8.77
CA ASP A 52 1.83 19.64 -9.51
C ASP A 52 1.77 19.22 -10.99
N ASP A 53 2.88 18.74 -11.54
CA ASP A 53 3.00 18.33 -12.94
C ASP A 53 2.65 16.84 -13.11
N LEU A 54 1.68 16.56 -13.99
CA LEU A 54 1.17 15.21 -14.20
C LEU A 54 2.24 14.27 -14.78
N ASP A 55 3.07 14.74 -15.70
CA ASP A 55 4.08 13.91 -16.35
C ASP A 55 5.16 13.51 -15.33
N VAL A 56 5.59 14.46 -14.49
CA VAL A 56 6.52 14.20 -13.39
C VAL A 56 5.91 13.26 -12.34
N ALA A 57 4.60 13.38 -12.07
CA ALA A 57 3.91 12.51 -11.13
C ALA A 57 3.84 11.07 -11.66
N LEU A 58 3.56 10.89 -12.96
CA LEU A 58 3.54 9.59 -13.62
C LEU A 58 4.92 8.94 -13.69
N GLU A 59 5.96 9.71 -14.01
CA GLU A 59 7.35 9.23 -14.01
C GLU A 59 7.75 8.74 -12.60
N TYR A 60 7.43 9.52 -11.57
CA TYR A 60 7.70 9.12 -10.18
C TYR A 60 6.97 7.83 -9.77
N ILE A 61 5.70 7.66 -10.16
CA ILE A 61 4.96 6.42 -9.91
C ILE A 61 5.61 5.25 -10.67
N GLY A 62 5.99 5.45 -11.93
CA GLY A 62 6.65 4.45 -12.76
C GLY A 62 7.96 3.97 -12.15
N ASP A 63 8.83 4.88 -11.75
CA ASP A 63 10.10 4.57 -11.10
C ASP A 63 9.91 3.78 -9.80
N GLU A 64 8.93 4.17 -8.98
CA GLU A 64 8.63 3.47 -7.73
C GLU A 64 8.01 2.09 -7.97
N ALA A 65 7.25 1.91 -9.05
CA ALA A 65 6.73 0.61 -9.47
C ALA A 65 7.86 -0.32 -9.96
N ILE A 66 8.78 0.19 -10.79
CA ILE A 66 9.90 -0.59 -11.34
C ILE A 66 10.81 -1.09 -10.22
N LYS A 67 11.13 -0.25 -9.23
CA LYS A 67 11.93 -0.65 -8.05
C LYS A 67 11.34 -1.84 -7.29
N ARG A 68 10.03 -2.08 -7.42
CA ARG A 68 9.29 -3.16 -6.74
C ARG A 68 9.03 -4.39 -7.62
N LEU A 69 9.41 -4.38 -8.90
CA LEU A 69 9.28 -5.52 -9.83
C LEU A 69 10.37 -6.60 -9.64
N LYS A 70 10.84 -6.81 -8.41
CA LYS A 70 11.89 -7.76 -8.02
C LYS A 70 11.42 -9.23 -8.05
N MET A 71 10.75 -9.65 -9.12
CA MET A 71 10.17 -11.00 -9.25
C MET A 71 11.24 -12.08 -9.43
N PHE A 72 12.41 -11.75 -9.98
CA PHE A 72 13.49 -12.71 -10.26
C PHE A 72 14.67 -12.57 -9.30
N ASP A 73 14.55 -11.72 -8.28
CA ASP A 73 15.59 -11.53 -7.29
C ASP A 73 15.49 -12.61 -6.20
N PRO A 74 16.63 -13.08 -5.65
CA PRO A 74 16.60 -14.00 -4.52
C PRO A 74 15.88 -13.37 -3.30
N LEU A 75 15.34 -14.23 -2.44
CA LEU A 75 14.72 -13.83 -1.19
C LEU A 75 15.78 -13.28 -0.24
N ARG A 76 15.43 -12.26 0.56
CA ARG A 76 16.26 -11.80 1.69
C ARG A 76 15.94 -12.53 2.99
N ASP A 77 14.69 -12.95 3.17
CA ASP A 77 14.20 -13.71 4.33
C ASP A 77 12.80 -14.30 4.08
N GLY A 78 12.21 -14.88 5.13
CA GLY A 78 10.85 -15.41 5.09
C GLY A 78 9.74 -14.34 5.01
N HIS A 79 10.01 -13.10 5.42
CA HIS A 79 9.04 -12.00 5.30
C HIS A 79 8.87 -11.60 3.83
N ASP A 80 9.96 -11.57 3.07
CA ASP A 80 9.94 -11.34 1.61
C ASP A 80 9.09 -12.39 0.88
N TYR A 81 9.10 -13.65 1.33
CA TYR A 81 8.24 -14.69 0.77
C TYR A 81 6.78 -14.48 1.16
N PHE A 82 6.52 -14.11 2.42
CA PHE A 82 5.17 -13.85 2.90
C PHE A 82 4.54 -12.61 2.23
N ASP A 83 5.32 -11.61 1.86
CA ASP A 83 4.84 -10.47 1.05
C ASP A 83 4.31 -10.91 -0.31
N GLU A 84 4.91 -11.91 -0.96
CA GLU A 84 4.40 -12.45 -2.22
C GLU A 84 3.10 -13.24 -1.99
N VAL A 85 2.96 -13.92 -0.85
CA VAL A 85 1.70 -14.58 -0.47
C VAL A 85 0.61 -13.52 -0.30
N VAL A 86 0.88 -12.44 0.45
CA VAL A 86 -0.05 -11.32 0.63
C VAL A 86 -0.36 -10.63 -0.70
N GLY A 87 0.65 -10.45 -1.55
CA GLY A 87 0.51 -9.85 -2.88
C GLY A 87 -0.31 -10.70 -3.86
N ALA A 88 -0.32 -12.02 -3.68
CA ALA A 88 -1.14 -12.96 -4.46
C ALA A 88 -2.54 -13.17 -3.89
N THR A 89 -2.82 -12.75 -2.66
CA THR A 89 -4.09 -13.05 -1.96
C THR A 89 -4.77 -11.80 -1.43
N GLY A 90 -4.19 -11.16 -0.42
CA GLY A 90 -4.74 -10.00 0.27
C GLY A 90 -4.92 -8.80 -0.65
N LEU A 91 -3.90 -8.44 -1.43
CA LEU A 91 -4.00 -7.29 -2.34
C LEU A 91 -5.07 -7.48 -3.44
N PRO A 92 -5.14 -8.62 -4.14
CA PRO A 92 -6.22 -8.89 -5.09
C PRO A 92 -7.61 -8.87 -4.44
N ALA A 93 -7.77 -9.45 -3.25
CA ALA A 93 -9.05 -9.43 -2.53
C ALA A 93 -9.49 -7.99 -2.21
N LEU A 94 -8.58 -7.15 -1.70
CA LEU A 94 -8.86 -5.75 -1.42
C LEU A 94 -9.20 -4.97 -2.70
N GLY A 95 -8.48 -5.21 -3.79
CA GLY A 95 -8.75 -4.55 -5.07
C GLY A 95 -10.11 -4.93 -5.67
N ILE A 96 -10.54 -6.20 -5.54
CA ILE A 96 -11.88 -6.63 -5.94
C ILE A 96 -12.95 -5.96 -5.09
N ILE A 97 -12.77 -5.91 -3.75
CA ILE A 97 -13.71 -5.24 -2.85
C ILE A 97 -13.83 -3.75 -3.20
N ALA A 98 -12.70 -3.06 -3.37
CA ALA A 98 -12.67 -1.64 -3.75
C ALA A 98 -13.34 -1.40 -5.11
N SER A 99 -13.14 -2.31 -6.06
CA SER A 99 -13.78 -2.25 -7.36
C SER A 99 -15.31 -2.39 -7.28
N ILE A 100 -15.80 -3.39 -6.56
CA ILE A 100 -17.24 -3.61 -6.39
C ILE A 100 -17.90 -2.42 -5.70
N ALA A 101 -17.27 -1.89 -4.65
CA ALA A 101 -17.76 -0.70 -3.95
C ALA A 101 -17.84 0.50 -4.90
N SER A 102 -16.76 0.77 -5.66
CA SER A 102 -16.70 1.90 -6.60
C SER A 102 -17.71 1.74 -7.73
N LEU A 103 -17.86 0.54 -8.30
CA LEU A 103 -18.86 0.26 -9.33
C LEU A 103 -20.29 0.47 -8.80
N GLY A 104 -20.56 0.01 -7.58
CA GLY A 104 -21.84 0.23 -6.92
C GLY A 104 -22.17 1.72 -6.79
N THR A 105 -21.19 2.54 -6.39
CA THR A 105 -21.34 3.99 -6.34
C THR A 105 -21.55 4.59 -7.73
N ALA A 106 -20.80 4.15 -8.75
CA ALA A 106 -20.98 4.63 -10.12
C ALA A 106 -22.39 4.35 -10.67
N ILE A 107 -22.92 3.15 -10.42
CA ILE A 107 -24.29 2.78 -10.80
C ILE A 107 -25.32 3.66 -10.07
N TRP A 108 -25.11 3.89 -8.78
CA TRP A 108 -25.98 4.75 -7.97
C TRP A 108 -26.03 6.18 -8.51
N GLU A 109 -24.88 6.79 -8.75
CA GLU A 109 -24.78 8.16 -9.29
C GLU A 109 -25.36 8.25 -10.71
N SER A 110 -25.14 7.25 -11.55
CA SER A 110 -25.77 7.18 -12.88
C SER A 110 -27.30 7.13 -12.80
N ALA A 111 -27.85 6.38 -11.84
CA ALA A 111 -29.30 6.31 -11.62
C ALA A 111 -29.86 7.65 -11.12
N GLN A 112 -29.13 8.37 -10.26
CA GLN A 112 -29.50 9.72 -9.84
C GLN A 112 -29.54 10.69 -11.02
N ALA A 113 -28.51 10.68 -11.87
CA ALA A 113 -28.45 11.50 -13.08
C ALA A 113 -29.65 11.22 -14.01
N LEU A 114 -29.96 9.95 -14.27
CA LEU A 114 -31.10 9.55 -15.10
C LEU A 114 -32.43 10.00 -14.50
N ALA A 115 -32.62 9.85 -13.18
CA ALA A 115 -33.85 10.27 -12.52
C ALA A 115 -34.07 11.78 -12.58
N ILE A 116 -33.00 12.58 -12.53
CA ILE A 116 -33.07 14.03 -12.71
C ILE A 116 -33.42 14.38 -14.16
N GLU A 117 -32.77 13.74 -15.13
CA GLU A 117 -33.02 13.96 -16.56
C GLU A 117 -34.46 13.59 -16.97
N MET A 118 -35.00 12.52 -16.40
CA MET A 118 -36.39 12.09 -16.62
C MET A 118 -37.43 12.92 -15.85
N GLY A 119 -37.00 13.92 -15.06
CA GLY A 119 -37.89 14.76 -14.25
C GLY A 119 -38.53 14.04 -13.05
N ILE A 120 -38.03 12.86 -12.69
CA ILE A 120 -38.49 12.07 -11.53
C ILE A 120 -37.94 12.66 -10.22
N LYS A 121 -36.70 13.16 -10.25
CA LYS A 121 -36.01 13.80 -9.12
C LYS A 121 -35.73 15.28 -9.44
N ARG A 122 -35.74 16.14 -8.43
CA ARG A 122 -35.31 17.55 -8.58
C ARG A 122 -33.79 17.61 -8.75
N ASN A 123 -33.33 18.48 -9.64
CA ASN A 123 -31.91 18.78 -9.82
C ASN A 123 -31.34 19.43 -8.54
N ASP A 124 -30.32 18.79 -7.96
CA ASP A 124 -29.59 19.18 -6.76
C ASP A 124 -28.28 19.95 -7.06
N ARG A 125 -28.02 20.22 -8.35
CA ARG A 125 -26.85 20.94 -8.90
C ARG A 125 -25.53 20.19 -8.77
N GLU A 126 -25.57 18.89 -8.48
CA GLU A 126 -24.38 18.04 -8.52
C GLU A 126 -24.18 17.46 -9.92
N ASP A 127 -22.91 17.29 -10.32
CA ASP A 127 -22.56 16.63 -11.57
C ASP A 127 -22.46 15.10 -11.35
N HIS A 128 -23.62 14.47 -11.23
CA HIS A 128 -23.71 13.03 -10.97
C HIS A 128 -23.07 12.17 -12.08
N LEU A 129 -23.00 12.67 -13.32
CA LEU A 129 -22.37 11.94 -14.41
C LEU A 129 -20.85 11.94 -14.29
N ASP A 130 -20.24 13.08 -13.98
CA ASP A 130 -18.80 13.17 -13.75
C ASP A 130 -18.37 12.36 -12.52
N ILE A 131 -19.16 12.40 -11.44
CA ILE A 131 -18.92 11.59 -10.25
C ILE A 131 -19.01 10.09 -10.59
N ALA A 132 -20.04 9.67 -11.33
CA ALA A 132 -20.19 8.29 -11.77
C ALA A 132 -19.01 7.83 -12.62
N ALA A 133 -18.55 8.68 -13.56
CA ALA A 133 -17.39 8.40 -14.40
C ALA A 133 -16.11 8.22 -13.56
N GLY A 134 -15.89 9.10 -12.57
CA GLY A 134 -14.76 8.99 -11.64
C GLY A 134 -14.74 7.67 -10.88
N TYR A 135 -15.89 7.24 -10.35
CA TYR A 135 -16.00 5.95 -9.65
C TYR A 135 -15.86 4.75 -10.59
N LEU A 136 -16.30 4.85 -11.84
CA LEU A 136 -16.09 3.79 -12.82
C LEU A 136 -14.61 3.63 -13.17
N ILE A 137 -13.89 4.74 -13.35
CA ILE A 137 -12.43 4.73 -13.57
C ILE A 137 -11.73 4.12 -12.36
N LEU A 138 -12.12 4.49 -11.15
CA LEU A 138 -11.57 3.93 -9.92
C LEU A 138 -11.80 2.42 -9.81
N SER A 139 -13.00 1.94 -10.17
CA SER A 139 -13.32 0.51 -10.21
C SER A 139 -12.41 -0.25 -11.18
N ALA A 140 -12.25 0.28 -12.40
CA ALA A 140 -11.37 -0.32 -13.40
C ALA A 140 -9.91 -0.34 -12.94
N ALA A 141 -9.42 0.77 -12.39
CA ALA A 141 -8.06 0.87 -11.86
C ALA A 141 -7.81 -0.14 -10.73
N ALA A 142 -8.76 -0.29 -9.80
CA ALA A 142 -8.65 -1.25 -8.71
C ALA A 142 -8.56 -2.71 -9.19
N ILE A 143 -9.34 -3.09 -10.21
CA ILE A 143 -9.25 -4.42 -10.84
C ILE A 143 -7.90 -4.62 -11.52
N ILE A 144 -7.44 -3.65 -12.31
CA ILE A 144 -6.17 -3.75 -13.03
C ILE A 144 -5.01 -3.94 -12.04
N ILE A 145 -5.00 -3.15 -10.96
CA ILE A 145 -3.98 -3.27 -9.89
C ILE A 145 -4.06 -4.63 -9.20
N ALA A 146 -5.27 -5.13 -8.91
CA ALA A 146 -5.47 -6.45 -8.33
C ALA A 146 -4.88 -7.57 -9.21
N ILE A 147 -5.18 -7.54 -10.51
CA ILE A 147 -4.66 -8.50 -11.48
C ILE A 147 -3.13 -8.39 -11.60
N ALA A 148 -2.60 -7.18 -11.71
CA ALA A 148 -1.17 -6.96 -11.81
C ALA A 148 -0.42 -7.48 -10.57
N SER A 149 -0.94 -7.19 -9.37
CA SER A 149 -0.41 -7.70 -8.12
C SER A 149 -0.45 -9.22 -8.06
N PHE A 150 -1.57 -9.83 -8.45
CA PHE A 150 -1.73 -11.28 -8.49
C PHE A 150 -0.70 -11.93 -9.42
N VAL A 151 -0.62 -11.47 -10.67
CA VAL A 151 0.30 -12.03 -11.67
C VAL A 151 1.75 -11.88 -11.21
N LYS A 152 2.13 -10.68 -10.76
CA LYS A 152 3.48 -10.40 -10.23
C LYS A 152 3.81 -11.39 -9.11
N SER A 153 2.92 -11.50 -8.14
CA SER A 153 3.20 -12.26 -6.92
C SER A 153 3.13 -13.77 -7.17
N ALA A 154 2.25 -14.23 -8.05
CA ALA A 154 2.18 -15.63 -8.47
C ALA A 154 3.47 -16.08 -9.19
N ILE A 155 4.01 -15.24 -10.08
CA ILE A 155 5.32 -15.50 -10.70
C ILE A 155 6.41 -15.51 -9.63
N SER A 156 6.40 -14.51 -8.75
CA SER A 156 7.40 -14.32 -7.68
C SER A 156 7.46 -15.50 -6.70
N LEU A 157 6.31 -16.06 -6.33
CA LEU A 157 6.18 -17.22 -5.44
C LEU A 157 6.87 -18.47 -6.00
N ILE A 158 7.02 -18.57 -7.32
CA ILE A 158 7.71 -19.69 -7.97
C ILE A 158 9.18 -19.33 -8.22
N THR A 159 9.42 -18.15 -8.79
CA THR A 159 10.73 -17.75 -9.31
C THR A 159 11.71 -17.38 -8.22
N ARG A 160 11.31 -16.62 -7.19
CA ARG A 160 12.24 -16.19 -6.12
C ARG A 160 12.77 -17.36 -5.30
N PRO A 161 11.96 -18.36 -4.88
CA PRO A 161 12.50 -19.55 -4.21
C PRO A 161 13.48 -20.34 -5.08
N LEU A 162 13.19 -20.49 -6.38
CA LEU A 162 14.09 -21.18 -7.32
C LEU A 162 15.42 -20.45 -7.45
N VAL A 163 15.40 -19.13 -7.64
CA VAL A 163 16.61 -18.32 -7.72
C VAL A 163 17.38 -18.39 -6.40
N THR A 164 16.70 -18.28 -5.26
CA THR A 164 17.33 -18.39 -3.93
C THR A 164 18.00 -19.74 -3.71
N ALA A 165 17.41 -20.84 -4.21
CA ALA A 165 18.02 -22.16 -4.14
C ALA A 165 19.30 -22.29 -4.97
N LEU A 166 19.43 -21.51 -6.05
CA LEU A 166 20.59 -21.50 -6.94
C LEU A 166 21.68 -20.52 -6.50
N SER A 167 21.31 -19.33 -6.01
CA SER A 167 22.24 -18.23 -5.70
C SER A 167 22.47 -17.98 -4.21
N GLY A 168 21.67 -18.59 -3.33
CA GLY A 168 21.59 -18.22 -1.92
C GLY A 168 20.70 -16.99 -1.67
N TYR A 169 20.56 -16.62 -0.40
CA TYR A 169 19.80 -15.45 0.03
C TYR A 169 20.50 -14.14 -0.39
N ALA A 170 19.71 -13.14 -0.75
CA ALA A 170 20.20 -11.78 -0.94
C ALA A 170 20.68 -11.15 0.37
N GLU A 171 21.60 -10.19 0.28
CA GLU A 171 22.04 -9.40 1.44
C GLU A 171 20.91 -8.55 2.03
N GLN A 172 20.96 -8.36 3.35
CA GLN A 172 20.06 -7.47 4.11
C GLN A 172 20.73 -6.11 4.35
N ASP A 173 20.85 -5.34 3.29
CA ASP A 173 21.53 -4.05 3.24
C ASP A 173 20.60 -2.85 3.51
N GLU A 174 19.30 -3.03 3.31
CA GLU A 174 18.25 -2.02 3.50
C GLU A 174 17.49 -2.18 4.83
N ASP A 175 17.04 -1.07 5.39
CA ASP A 175 16.11 -1.08 6.53
C ASP A 175 14.74 -1.62 6.08
N ARG A 176 14.13 -2.48 6.90
CA ARG A 176 12.88 -3.18 6.57
C ARG A 176 11.89 -3.27 7.73
N PHE A 177 12.32 -3.04 8.96
CA PHE A 177 11.49 -3.22 10.15
C PHE A 177 11.40 -1.92 10.95
N HIS A 178 10.21 -1.62 11.45
CA HIS A 178 9.93 -0.50 12.35
C HIS A 178 9.70 -1.03 13.77
N ASN A 179 10.71 -0.92 14.63
CA ASN A 179 10.65 -1.46 15.99
C ASN A 179 10.50 -0.35 17.02
N GLU A 180 9.33 -0.23 17.64
CA GLU A 180 9.05 0.73 18.71
C GLU A 180 9.64 0.34 20.08
N ASP A 181 9.98 -0.94 20.27
CA ASP A 181 10.45 -1.50 21.56
C ASP A 181 11.97 -1.46 21.72
N ALA A 182 12.71 -1.17 20.64
CA ALA A 182 14.17 -1.19 20.60
C ALA A 182 14.83 -0.26 21.65
N LEU A 183 14.12 0.76 22.14
CA LEU A 183 14.61 1.68 23.18
C LEU A 183 14.19 1.31 24.60
N ILE A 184 13.11 0.54 24.77
CA ILE A 184 12.67 0.07 26.09
C ILE A 184 13.75 -0.87 26.69
N GLY A 185 14.55 -1.52 25.82
CA GLY A 185 15.71 -2.33 26.21
C GLY A 185 16.99 -1.58 26.61
N LYS A 186 17.04 -0.24 26.58
CA LYS A 186 18.24 0.55 26.92
C LYS A 186 18.11 1.45 28.15
N SER A 187 17.04 1.37 28.93
CA SER A 187 16.94 2.04 30.24
C SER A 187 17.27 1.08 31.40
N PHE A 188 18.48 0.53 31.39
CA PHE A 188 19.09 0.00 32.61
C PHE A 188 20.55 0.45 32.65
N ARG A 189 20.77 1.60 33.28
CA ARG A 189 21.96 1.94 34.05
C ARG A 189 21.61 3.04 35.04
#